data_AF-A0A9K3HBS7-F1
#
_entry.id   AF-A0A9K3HBS7-F1
#
_cell.length_a   1.000
_cell.length_b   1.000
_cell.length_c   1.000
_cell.angle_alpha   90.00
_cell.angle_beta   90.00
_cell.angle_gamma   90.00
#
_symmetry.space_group_name_H-M   'P 1'
#
loop_
_entity.id
_entity.type
_entity.pdbx_description
1 polymer ?
#
loop_
_entity_poly.entity_id
_entity_poly.type
_entity_poly.pdbx_seq_one_letter_code
_entity_poly.pdbx_strand_id
1 'polypeptide(L)'
;MFGFSTFGLAMTLIKWLPIKLVDKVILSITNYILGDTEKFGLRRPKTGPLEMKMTTGRSPVLDVGTLSKVKTGNIKVVEQGVREITKNGVVFMDGQELECDCIVLATGYKSNVTSWLKVNAWAYIMKFY
;
A
#
# COMPACT_ATOMS: atom_id res chain seq x y z
N MET A 1 -10.52 15.36 3.50
CA MET A 1 -10.91 15.23 4.91
C MET A 1 -10.12 16.23 5.72
N PHE A 2 -10.78 17.09 6.49
CA PHE A 2 -10.20 18.09 7.42
C PHE A 2 -9.22 19.15 6.87
N GLY A 3 -9.12 19.35 5.55
CA GLY A 3 -8.27 20.40 4.97
C GLY A 3 -6.75 20.13 4.98
N PHE A 4 -6.29 19.08 5.67
CA PHE A 4 -4.90 18.63 5.69
C PHE A 4 -4.81 17.12 5.37
N SER A 5 -3.75 16.71 4.67
CA SER A 5 -3.54 15.29 4.33
C SER A 5 -3.02 14.50 5.53
N THR A 6 -3.33 13.19 5.59
CA THR A 6 -2.74 12.28 6.58
C THR A 6 -1.22 12.29 6.54
N PHE A 7 -0.64 12.51 5.36
CA PHE A 7 0.80 12.71 5.17
C PHE A 7 1.31 14.03 5.77
N GLY A 8 0.58 15.14 5.60
CA GLY A 8 0.95 16.43 6.22
C GLY A 8 0.94 16.37 7.75
N LEU A 9 -0.08 15.70 8.31
CA LEU A 9 -0.12 15.39 9.75
C LEU A 9 1.08 14.54 10.17
N ALA A 10 1.39 13.48 9.40
CA ALA A 10 2.55 12.62 9.64
C ALA A 10 3.86 13.41 9.71
N MET A 11 4.13 14.26 8.71
CA MET A 11 5.36 15.05 8.62
C MET A 11 5.49 16.03 9.79
N THR A 12 4.36 16.57 10.28
CA THR A 12 4.37 17.46 11.45
C THR A 12 4.70 16.68 12.73
N LEU A 13 4.12 15.50 12.92
CA LEU A 13 4.32 14.69 14.13
C LEU A 13 5.73 14.10 14.24
N ILE A 14 6.38 13.73 13.12
CA ILE A 14 7.75 13.17 13.12
C ILE A 14 8.77 14.15 13.71
N LYS A 15 8.50 15.47 13.69
CA LYS A 15 9.38 16.48 14.30
C LYS A 15 9.47 16.35 15.82
N TRP A 16 8.50 15.70 16.46
CA TRP A 16 8.35 15.68 17.91
C TRP A 16 8.27 14.26 18.48
N LEU A 17 7.90 13.26 17.69
CA LEU A 17 7.61 11.90 18.16
C LEU A 17 8.41 10.84 17.40
N PRO A 18 8.77 9.72 18.04
CA PRO A 18 9.37 8.57 17.35
C PRO A 18 8.47 8.02 16.24
N ILE A 19 9.05 7.58 15.13
CA ILE A 19 8.34 7.11 13.92
C ILE A 19 7.28 6.05 14.22
N LYS A 20 7.59 5.07 15.06
CA LYS A 20 6.65 4.00 15.44
C LYS A 20 5.41 4.56 16.15
N LEU A 21 5.56 5.63 16.92
CA LEU A 21 4.43 6.27 17.59
C LEU A 21 3.60 7.06 16.58
N VAL A 22 4.23 7.79 15.66
CA VAL A 22 3.55 8.49 14.58
C VAL A 22 2.75 7.51 13.70
N ASP A 23 3.36 6.39 13.34
CA ASP A 23 2.70 5.33 12.57
C ASP A 23 1.48 4.76 13.30
N LYS A 24 1.57 4.50 14.62
CA LYS A 24 0.41 4.06 15.41
C LYS A 24 -0.74 5.09 15.38
N VAL A 25 -0.42 6.38 15.48
CA VAL A 25 -1.42 7.47 15.41
C VAL A 25 -2.08 7.49 14.04
N ILE A 26 -1.30 7.50 12.95
CA ILE A 26 -1.84 7.55 11.59
C ILE A 26 -2.64 6.30 11.26
N LEU A 27 -2.18 5.11 11.68
CA LEU A 27 -2.91 3.86 11.46
C LEU A 27 -4.25 3.86 12.20
N SER A 28 -4.29 4.38 13.43
CA SER A 28 -5.53 4.50 14.22
C SER A 28 -6.52 5.46 13.55
N ILE A 29 -6.05 6.63 13.11
CA ILE A 29 -6.85 7.60 12.35
C ILE A 29 -7.36 6.95 11.05
N THR A 30 -6.49 6.29 10.29
CA THR A 30 -6.85 5.64 9.04
C THR A 30 -7.84 4.48 9.26
N ASN A 31 -7.77 3.80 10.41
CA ASN A 31 -8.73 2.77 10.79
C ASN A 31 -10.12 3.36 11.06
N TYR A 32 -10.16 4.46 11.81
CA TYR A 32 -11.41 5.19 12.07
C TYR A 32 -12.05 5.71 10.78
N ILE A 33 -11.24 6.22 9.84
CA ILE A 33 -11.72 6.82 8.59
C ILE A 33 -12.21 5.77 7.58
N LEU A 34 -11.41 4.74 7.33
CA LEU A 34 -11.69 3.77 6.26
C LEU A 34 -12.52 2.58 6.74
N GLY A 35 -12.56 2.37 8.05
CA GLY A 35 -13.09 1.18 8.70
C GLY A 35 -12.17 -0.02 8.56
N ASP A 36 -12.73 -1.18 8.93
CA ASP A 36 -12.12 -2.48 8.71
C ASP A 36 -12.11 -2.80 7.21
N THR A 37 -10.90 -2.95 6.65
CA THR A 37 -10.66 -3.30 5.25
C THR A 37 -10.41 -4.79 5.06
N GLU A 38 -10.17 -5.54 6.13
CA GLU A 38 -9.89 -6.97 6.08
C GLU A 38 -11.12 -7.76 5.63
N LYS A 39 -12.33 -7.31 5.99
CA LYS A 39 -13.59 -7.85 5.46
C LYS A 39 -13.76 -7.76 3.95
N PHE A 40 -12.89 -7.00 3.27
CA PHE A 40 -12.85 -6.89 1.81
C PHE A 40 -11.59 -7.52 1.20
N GLY A 41 -10.85 -8.33 1.95
CA GLY A 41 -9.61 -8.95 1.51
C GLY A 41 -8.38 -8.03 1.51
N LEU A 42 -8.52 -6.79 2.00
CA LEU A 42 -7.44 -5.81 2.09
C LEU A 42 -6.87 -5.78 3.50
N ARG A 43 -5.99 -6.74 3.79
CA ARG A 43 -5.33 -6.87 5.10
C ARG A 43 -4.42 -5.68 5.36
N ARG A 44 -4.56 -5.09 6.55
CA ARG A 44 -3.70 -3.98 6.97
C ARG A 44 -2.29 -4.49 7.30
N PRO A 45 -1.23 -3.82 6.84
CA PRO A 45 0.13 -4.20 7.21
C PRO A 45 0.36 -3.99 8.71
N LYS A 46 1.15 -4.88 9.33
CA LYS A 46 1.57 -4.77 10.74
C LYS A 46 2.52 -3.60 10.97
N THR A 47 3.29 -3.25 9.94
CA THR A 47 4.25 -2.15 9.93
C THR A 47 3.59 -0.91 9.36
N GLY A 48 3.79 0.24 10.02
CA GLY A 48 3.21 1.50 9.58
C GLY A 48 3.84 2.06 8.30
N PRO A 49 3.15 3.01 7.65
CA PRO A 49 3.56 3.55 6.35
C PRO A 49 4.91 4.28 6.38
N LEU A 50 5.25 4.95 7.48
CA LEU A 50 6.53 5.66 7.61
C LEU A 50 7.68 4.69 7.84
N GLU A 51 7.50 3.73 8.75
CA GLU A 51 8.49 2.67 8.99
C GLU A 51 8.71 1.82 7.73
N MET A 52 7.65 1.52 6.97
CA MET A 52 7.75 0.83 5.68
C MET A 52 8.54 1.66 4.67
N LYS A 53 8.28 2.97 4.58
CA LYS A 53 9.05 3.88 3.71
C LYS A 53 10.52 3.91 4.11
N MET A 54 10.82 3.90 5.40
CA MET A 54 12.21 3.92 5.89
C MET A 54 12.96 2.62 5.61
N THR A 55 12.31 1.48 5.80
CA THR A 55 12.96 0.18 5.66
C THR A 55 13.04 -0.29 4.21
N THR A 56 12.03 0.00 3.40
CA THR A 56 11.91 -0.53 2.02
C THR A 56 12.08 0.53 0.93
N GLY A 57 12.07 1.82 1.28
CA GLY A 57 11.99 2.92 0.32
C GLY A 57 10.62 3.06 -0.36
N ARG A 58 9.62 2.24 0.02
CA ARG A 58 8.29 2.23 -0.60
C ARG A 58 7.24 2.79 0.35
N SER A 59 6.41 3.68 -0.16
CA SER A 59 5.25 4.20 0.58
C SER A 59 4.01 3.44 0.15
N PRO A 60 3.28 2.78 1.07
CA PRO A 60 2.01 2.14 0.72
C PRO A 60 0.98 3.23 0.39
N VAL A 61 0.21 3.01 -0.67
CA VAL A 61 -0.86 3.92 -1.10
C VAL A 61 -2.15 3.12 -1.19
N LEU A 62 -3.24 3.72 -0.71
CA LEU A 62 -4.57 3.17 -0.84
C LEU A 62 -5.47 4.23 -1.48
N ASP A 63 -5.92 3.95 -2.69
CA ASP A 63 -6.81 4.84 -3.43
C ASP A 63 -8.25 4.69 -2.92
N VAL A 64 -8.84 5.79 -2.46
CA VAL A 64 -10.18 5.78 -1.85
C VAL A 64 -11.29 5.49 -2.87
N GLY A 65 -11.08 5.85 -4.15
CA GLY A 65 -12.02 5.55 -5.23
C GLY A 65 -12.06 4.05 -5.54
N THR A 66 -10.88 3.42 -5.58
CA THR A 66 -10.71 1.98 -5.73
C THR A 66 -11.32 1.24 -4.55
N LEU A 67 -11.05 1.69 -3.32
CA LEU A 67 -11.68 1.12 -2.13
C LEU A 67 -13.20 1.23 -2.17
N SER A 68 -13.76 2.34 -2.66
CA SER A 68 -15.21 2.46 -2.85
C SER A 68 -15.76 1.42 -3.81
N LYS A 69 -15.09 1.16 -4.94
CA LYS A 69 -15.48 0.12 -5.90
C LYS A 69 -15.36 -1.30 -5.32
N VAL A 70 -14.38 -1.54 -4.46
CA VAL A 70 -14.28 -2.80 -3.69
C VAL A 70 -15.47 -2.94 -2.74
N LYS A 71 -15.80 -1.88 -2.00
CA LYS A 71 -16.93 -1.85 -1.07
C LYS A 71 -18.28 -2.10 -1.73
N THR A 72 -18.47 -1.64 -2.98
CA THR A 72 -19.71 -1.88 -3.75
C THR A 72 -19.71 -3.21 -4.51
N GLY A 73 -18.62 -3.98 -4.46
CA GLY A 73 -18.49 -5.27 -5.17
C GLY A 73 -18.16 -5.17 -6.66
N ASN A 74 -17.96 -3.95 -7.18
CA ASN A 74 -17.52 -3.72 -8.57
C ASN A 74 -16.09 -4.21 -8.80
N ILE A 75 -15.26 -4.27 -7.75
CA ILE A 75 -13.94 -4.89 -7.75
C ILE A 75 -13.95 -5.98 -6.68
N LYS A 76 -13.59 -7.21 -7.06
CA LYS A 76 -13.43 -8.33 -6.12
C LYS A 76 -11.95 -8.54 -5.84
N VAL A 77 -11.59 -8.57 -4.56
CA VAL A 77 -10.23 -8.90 -4.11
C VAL A 77 -10.13 -10.40 -3.93
N VAL A 78 -9.08 -11.00 -4.51
CA VAL A 78 -8.78 -12.43 -4.38
C VAL A 78 -7.47 -12.57 -3.61
N GLU A 79 -7.53 -13.10 -2.38
CA GLU A 79 -6.36 -13.16 -1.48
C GLU A 79 -5.39 -14.29 -1.80
N GLN A 80 -5.89 -15.39 -2.38
CA GLN A 80 -5.13 -16.62 -2.55
C GLN A 80 -4.07 -16.50 -3.67
N GLY A 81 -4.24 -15.53 -4.59
CA GLY A 81 -3.36 -15.34 -5.73
C GLY A 81 -3.71 -16.24 -6.93
N VAL A 82 -3.04 -15.98 -8.05
CA VAL A 82 -3.20 -16.71 -9.32
C VAL A 82 -2.21 -17.88 -9.36
N ARG A 83 -2.72 -19.09 -9.62
CA ARG A 83 -1.93 -20.30 -9.83
C ARG A 83 -1.47 -20.44 -11.27
N GLU A 84 -2.38 -20.25 -12.21
CA GLU A 84 -2.16 -20.48 -13.63
C GLU A 84 -2.93 -19.47 -14.47
N ILE A 85 -2.35 -19.04 -15.59
CA ILE A 85 -3.04 -18.30 -16.65
C ILE A 85 -3.41 -19.31 -17.73
N THR A 86 -4.70 -19.41 -18.05
CA THR A 86 -5.22 -20.32 -19.08
C THR A 86 -5.43 -19.58 -20.39
N LYS A 87 -5.89 -20.30 -21.42
CA LYS A 87 -6.22 -19.70 -22.72
C LYS A 87 -7.29 -18.60 -22.61
N ASN A 88 -8.25 -18.75 -21.69
CA ASN A 88 -9.45 -17.90 -21.59
C ASN A 88 -9.54 -17.14 -20.26
N GLY A 89 -8.54 -17.24 -19.38
CA GLY A 89 -8.67 -16.70 -18.03
C GLY A 89 -7.54 -17.07 -17.08
N VAL A 90 -7.90 -17.24 -15.80
CA VAL A 90 -6.97 -17.61 -14.73
C VAL A 90 -7.56 -18.68 -13.82
N VAL A 91 -6.69 -19.50 -13.24
CA VAL A 91 -7.03 -20.40 -12.13
C VAL A 91 -6.37 -19.89 -10.87
N PHE A 92 -7.15 -19.75 -9.81
CA PHE A 92 -6.66 -19.31 -8.51
C PHE A 92 -6.04 -20.47 -7.72
N MET A 93 -5.35 -20.15 -6.63
CA MET A 93 -4.68 -21.16 -5.79
C MET A 93 -5.65 -22.16 -5.15
N ASP A 94 -6.92 -21.80 -4.96
CA ASP A 94 -7.97 -22.69 -4.46
C ASP A 94 -8.64 -23.56 -5.56
N GLY A 95 -8.19 -23.42 -6.81
CA GLY A 95 -8.71 -24.16 -7.96
C GLY A 95 -9.93 -23.53 -8.63
N GLN A 96 -10.46 -22.40 -8.13
CA GLN A 96 -11.52 -21.67 -8.83
C GLN A 96 -10.99 -21.04 -10.12
N GLU A 97 -11.82 -21.08 -11.16
CA GLU A 97 -11.50 -20.49 -12.47
C GLU A 97 -12.27 -19.19 -12.68
N LEU A 98 -11.62 -18.23 -13.34
CA LEU A 98 -12.23 -16.97 -13.77
C LEU A 98 -11.87 -16.70 -15.22
N GLU A 99 -12.88 -16.66 -16.08
CA GLU A 99 -12.72 -16.19 -17.46
C GLU A 99 -12.49 -14.67 -17.47
N CYS A 100 -11.56 -14.21 -18.32
CA CYS A 100 -11.30 -12.79 -18.51
C CYS A 100 -10.72 -12.50 -19.90
N ASP A 101 -11.13 -11.38 -20.49
CA ASP A 101 -10.64 -10.96 -21.82
C ASP A 101 -9.21 -10.39 -21.78
N CYS A 102 -8.78 -9.89 -20.62
CA CYS A 102 -7.49 -9.22 -20.47
C CYS A 102 -6.91 -9.41 -19.06
N ILE A 103 -5.59 -9.57 -19.01
CA ILE A 103 -4.81 -9.63 -17.77
C ILE A 103 -3.83 -8.46 -17.75
N VAL A 104 -3.89 -7.64 -16.70
CA VAL A 104 -2.97 -6.50 -16.50
C VAL A 104 -2.03 -6.79 -15.34
N LEU A 105 -0.73 -6.90 -15.62
CA LEU A 105 0.29 -7.14 -14.61
C LEU A 105 0.77 -5.84 -13.97
N ALA A 106 0.08 -5.39 -12.93
CA ALA A 106 0.44 -4.19 -12.16
C ALA A 106 1.50 -4.47 -11.06
N THR A 107 2.55 -5.23 -11.39
CA THR A 107 3.56 -5.73 -10.43
C THR A 107 4.74 -4.77 -10.18
N GLY A 108 4.67 -3.56 -10.76
CA GLY A 108 5.65 -2.49 -10.55
C GLY A 108 6.95 -2.67 -11.34
N TYR A 109 7.96 -1.88 -10.97
CA TYR A 109 9.26 -1.84 -11.65
C TYR A 109 10.42 -2.09 -10.67
N LYS A 110 11.55 -2.59 -11.18
CA LYS A 110 12.82 -2.64 -10.45
C LYS A 110 13.64 -1.39 -10.79
N SER A 111 14.09 -0.67 -9.77
CA SER A 111 15.00 0.46 -9.95
C SER A 111 16.42 -0.04 -10.22
N ASN A 112 17.08 0.52 -11.23
CA ASN A 112 18.51 0.34 -11.45
C ASN A 112 19.34 1.50 -10.87
N VAL A 113 18.73 2.46 -10.17
CA VAL A 113 19.43 3.68 -9.69
C VAL A 113 20.64 3.34 -8.85
N THR A 114 20.55 2.31 -8.00
CA THR A 114 21.66 1.88 -7.14
C THR A 114 22.82 1.24 -7.90
N SER A 115 22.67 0.87 -9.18
CA SER A 115 23.77 0.34 -9.99
C SER A 115 24.75 1.44 -10.44
N TRP A 116 24.27 2.67 -10.61
CA TRP A 116 25.07 3.80 -11.10
C TRP A 116 25.21 4.93 -10.06
N LEU A 117 24.23 5.12 -9.19
CA LEU A 117 24.23 6.16 -8.17
C LEU A 117 24.52 5.57 -6.78
N LYS A 118 25.76 5.73 -6.31
CA LYS A 118 26.23 5.28 -4.98
C LYS A 118 26.09 6.40 -3.93
N VAL A 119 24.87 6.70 -3.49
CA VAL A 119 24.64 7.67 -2.39
C VAL A 119 24.25 6.97 -1.10
N ASN A 120 24.77 7.46 0.02
CA ASN A 120 24.18 7.22 1.34
C ASN A 120 22.94 8.11 1.49
N ALA A 121 21.81 7.65 0.91
CA ALA A 121 20.57 8.42 0.77
C ALA A 121 19.96 8.94 2.09
N TRP A 122 20.26 8.28 3.21
CA TRP A 122 19.68 8.62 4.52
C TRP A 122 20.20 9.93 5.12
N ALA A 123 21.43 10.33 4.81
CA ALA A 123 22.00 11.59 5.31
C ALA A 123 21.32 12.84 4.71
N TYR A 124 20.62 12.70 3.58
CA TYR A 124 19.97 13.81 2.87
C TYR A 124 18.48 13.91 3.17
N ILE A 125 17.75 12.80 3.30
CA ILE A 125 16.28 12.83 3.46
C ILE A 125 15.86 13.42 4.82
N MET A 126 16.64 13.22 5.89
CA MET A 126 16.38 13.87 7.18
C MET A 126 16.82 15.35 7.24
N LYS A 127 17.58 15.86 6.26
CA LYS A 127 17.99 17.28 6.22
C LYS A 127 16.92 18.21 5.66
N PHE A 128 15.89 17.69 5.00
CA PHE A 128 14.86 18.49 4.32
C PHE A 128 13.49 18.52 5.03
N TYR A 129 13.39 18.07 6.29
CA TYR A 129 12.16 18.10 7.09
C TYR A 129 12.38 18.62 8.50
#